data_AF-A0A7Z9IVQ5-F1
#
_entry.id   AF-A0A7Z9IVQ5-F1
#
_cell.length_a   1.000
_cell.length_b   1.000
_cell.length_c   1.000
_cell.angle_alpha   90.00
_cell.angle_beta   90.00
_cell.angle_gamma   90.00
#
_symmetry.space_group_name_H-M   'P 1'
#
loop_
_entity.id
_entity.type
_entity.pdbx_description
1 polymer ?
#
loop_
_entity_poly.entity_id
_entity_poly.type
_entity_poly.pdbx_seq_one_letter_code
_entity_poly.pdbx_strand_id
1 'polypeptide(L)'
;MFRMDKKYLNVAEVATYLNISDRAVRQRIKARTIQAEKVGNAWRIYSAQFREDTEPADETHAMIDFLKSELAEKNRHIAELTKALQQQQTLLLVEQEKKIPFFTRLLTLVKGT
;
A
#
# COMPACT_ATOMS: atom_id res chain seq x y z
N MET A 1 5.35 25.84 -22.45
CA MET A 1 5.37 25.89 -20.97
C MET A 1 4.02 26.43 -20.50
N PHE A 2 3.17 25.60 -19.90
CA PHE A 2 1.86 26.03 -19.39
C PHE A 2 2.04 26.79 -18.08
N ARG A 3 1.52 28.01 -17.97
CA ARG A 3 1.54 28.79 -16.73
C ARG A 3 0.20 28.63 -15.99
N MET A 4 0.26 28.02 -14.80
CA MET A 4 -0.86 27.76 -13.88
C MET A 4 -1.16 28.96 -12.93
N ASP A 5 -0.91 30.18 -13.42
CA ASP A 5 -1.11 31.41 -12.63
C ASP A 5 -2.59 31.83 -12.59
N LYS A 6 -3.40 31.31 -13.52
CA LYS A 6 -4.84 31.58 -13.59
C LYS A 6 -5.56 30.79 -12.50
N LYS A 7 -6.48 31.45 -11.78
CA LYS A 7 -7.39 30.81 -10.79
C LYS A 7 -8.32 29.76 -11.43
N TYR A 8 -8.60 29.91 -12.73
CA TYR A 8 -9.51 29.04 -13.47
C TYR A 8 -8.92 28.63 -14.81
N LEU A 9 -9.25 27.40 -15.21
CA LEU A 9 -8.88 26.79 -16.48
C LEU A 9 -10.12 26.45 -17.28
N ASN A 10 -9.97 26.42 -18.60
CA ASN A 10 -10.98 25.87 -19.49
C ASN A 10 -10.74 24.36 -19.74
N VAL A 11 -11.71 23.72 -20.41
CA VAL A 11 -11.65 22.28 -20.70
C VAL A 11 -10.41 21.90 -21.53
N ALA A 12 -10.03 22.72 -22.50
CA ALA A 12 -8.89 22.42 -23.39
C ALA A 12 -7.54 22.56 -22.67
N GLU A 13 -7.41 23.56 -21.78
CA GLU A 13 -6.24 23.73 -20.92
C GLU A 13 -6.07 22.51 -20.00
N VAL A 14 -7.17 22.04 -19.39
CA VAL A 14 -7.15 20.84 -18.53
C VAL A 14 -6.90 19.56 -19.33
N ALA A 15 -7.48 19.45 -20.53
CA ALA A 15 -7.25 18.32 -21.43
C ALA A 15 -5.76 18.20 -21.79
N THR A 16 -5.12 19.33 -22.09
CA THR A 16 -3.68 19.37 -22.40
C THR A 16 -2.85 19.04 -21.17
N TYR A 17 -3.20 19.57 -20.00
CA TYR A 17 -2.49 19.32 -18.75
C TYR A 17 -2.55 17.85 -18.32
N LEU A 18 -3.73 17.24 -18.38
CA LEU A 18 -3.94 15.84 -18.00
C LEU A 18 -3.60 14.84 -19.12
N ASN A 19 -3.22 15.32 -20.30
CA ASN A 19 -3.00 14.52 -21.51
C ASN A 19 -4.19 13.59 -21.83
N ILE A 20 -5.41 14.12 -21.77
CA ILE A 20 -6.66 13.40 -22.07
C ILE A 20 -7.52 14.21 -23.03
N SER A 21 -8.51 13.57 -23.66
CA SER A 21 -9.45 14.28 -24.54
C SER A 21 -10.40 15.21 -23.78
N ASP A 22 -10.84 16.30 -24.43
CA ASP A 22 -11.90 17.19 -23.93
C ASP A 22 -13.16 16.44 -23.50
N ARG A 23 -13.50 15.37 -24.22
CA ARG A 23 -14.64 14.50 -23.89
C ARG A 23 -14.43 13.83 -22.55
N ALA A 24 -13.24 13.28 -22.30
CA ALA A 24 -12.89 12.67 -21.02
C ALA A 24 -12.92 13.69 -19.88
N VAL A 25 -12.44 14.93 -20.10
CA VAL A 25 -12.55 16.01 -19.10
C VAL A 25 -14.02 16.28 -18.76
N ARG A 26 -14.89 16.44 -19.76
CA ARG A 26 -16.33 16.68 -19.53
C ARG A 26 -17.01 15.50 -18.83
N GLN A 27 -16.61 14.27 -19.11
CA GLN A 27 -17.10 13.09 -18.39
C GLN A 27 -16.68 13.13 -16.92
N ARG A 28 -15.43 13.48 -16.62
CA ARG A 28 -14.93 13.63 -15.24
C ARG A 28 -15.61 14.77 -14.49
N ILE A 29 -15.97 15.87 -15.17
CA ILE A 29 -16.82 16.94 -14.60
C ILE A 29 -18.20 16.38 -14.23
N LYS A 30 -18.85 15.65 -15.15
CA LYS A 30 -20.17 15.02 -14.89
C LYS A 30 -20.12 14.00 -13.75
N ALA A 31 -19.03 13.24 -13.67
CA ALA A 31 -18.77 12.27 -12.60
C ALA A 31 -18.35 12.93 -11.27
N ARG A 32 -18.28 14.27 -11.20
CA ARG A 32 -17.83 15.05 -10.04
C ARG A 32 -16.40 14.75 -9.57
N THR A 33 -15.58 14.15 -10.43
CA THR A 33 -14.15 13.94 -10.17
C THR A 33 -13.33 15.21 -10.42
N ILE A 34 -13.80 16.09 -11.32
CA ILE A 34 -13.22 17.41 -11.55
C ILE A 34 -14.20 18.47 -11.09
N GLN A 35 -13.78 19.33 -10.18
CA GLN A 35 -14.58 20.45 -9.70
C GLN A 35 -14.61 21.55 -10.77
N ALA A 36 -15.79 21.83 -11.30
CA ALA A 36 -16.01 22.84 -12.32
C ALA A 36 -17.36 23.54 -12.14
N GLU A 37 -17.38 24.82 -12.47
CA GLU A 37 -18.58 25.66 -12.53
C GLU A 37 -18.98 25.90 -13.99
N LYS A 38 -20.27 25.85 -14.28
CA LYS A 38 -20.77 26.19 -15.62
C LYS A 38 -21.03 27.69 -15.69
N VAL A 39 -20.27 28.41 -16.54
CA VAL A 39 -20.38 29.85 -16.72
C VAL A 39 -20.80 30.12 -18.17
N GLY A 40 -22.08 30.38 -18.38
CA GLY A 40 -22.67 30.48 -19.71
C GLY A 40 -22.58 29.17 -20.48
N ASN A 41 -21.94 29.20 -21.66
CA ASN A 41 -21.73 28.00 -22.50
C ASN A 41 -20.39 27.29 -22.22
N ALA A 42 -19.59 27.77 -21.26
CA ALA A 42 -18.27 27.24 -20.96
C ALA A 42 -18.20 26.62 -19.56
N TRP A 43 -17.27 25.69 -19.38
CA TRP A 43 -16.91 25.17 -18.06
C TRP A 43 -15.69 25.91 -17.55
N ARG A 44 -15.76 26.32 -16.29
CA ARG A 44 -14.71 26.98 -15.54
C ARG A 44 -14.21 26.01 -14.47
N ILE A 45 -12.96 25.57 -14.60
CA ILE A 45 -12.38 24.52 -13.76
C ILE A 45 -11.38 25.16 -12.79
N TYR A 46 -11.46 24.86 -11.49
CA TYR A 46 -10.54 25.44 -10.51
C TYR A 46 -9.12 24.92 -10.73
N SER A 47 -8.14 25.79 -10.97
CA SER A 47 -6.76 25.35 -11.24
C SER A 47 -6.06 24.76 -10.01
N ALA A 48 -6.46 25.20 -8.80
CA ALA A 48 -5.90 24.73 -7.54
C ALA A 48 -6.00 23.21 -7.36
N GLN A 49 -7.03 22.56 -7.91
CA GLN A 49 -7.18 21.09 -7.81
C GLN A 49 -6.12 20.30 -8.59
N PHE A 50 -5.35 20.99 -9.44
CA PHE A 50 -4.26 20.45 -10.25
C PHE A 50 -2.92 21.04 -9.87
N ARG A 51 -2.87 21.94 -8.88
CA ARG A 51 -1.59 22.28 -8.28
C ARG A 51 -1.17 21.03 -7.54
N GLU A 52 -0.11 20.38 -8.01
CA GLU A 52 0.76 19.67 -7.09
C GLU A 52 1.17 20.74 -6.10
N ASP A 53 0.58 20.67 -4.91
CA ASP A 53 1.09 21.42 -3.79
C ASP A 53 2.58 21.09 -3.75
N THR A 54 3.41 22.09 -4.05
CA THR A 54 4.82 22.10 -3.71
C THR A 54 4.95 22.20 -2.19
N GLU A 55 4.25 21.34 -1.45
CA GLU A 55 4.71 20.87 -0.17
C GLU A 55 5.94 20.02 -0.48
N PRO A 56 7.07 20.24 0.20
CA PRO A 56 8.32 19.64 -0.20
C PRO A 56 8.14 18.13 -0.23
N ALA A 57 8.27 17.55 -1.43
CA ALA A 57 8.28 16.11 -1.64
C ALA A 57 9.27 15.44 -0.67
N ASP A 58 10.29 16.16 -0.19
CA ASP A 58 11.25 15.72 0.81
C ASP A 58 10.61 15.23 2.12
N GLU A 59 9.56 15.88 2.65
CA GLU A 59 8.94 15.44 3.92
C GLU A 59 8.10 14.18 3.74
N THR A 60 7.36 14.08 2.63
CA THR A 60 6.58 12.88 2.30
C THR A 60 7.50 11.71 1.93
N HIS A 61 8.59 11.95 1.21
CA HIS A 61 9.60 10.94 0.92
C HIS A 61 10.33 10.50 2.18
N ALA A 62 10.69 11.42 3.08
CA ALA A 62 11.30 11.08 4.37
C ALA A 62 10.36 10.23 5.23
N MET A 63 9.06 10.55 5.26
CA MET A 63 8.06 9.74 5.95
C MET A 63 7.90 8.36 5.29
N ILE A 64 7.90 8.27 3.96
CA ILE A 64 7.84 6.98 3.24
C ILE A 64 9.07 6.12 3.56
N ASP A 65 10.26 6.71 3.58
CA ASP A 65 11.50 5.99 3.86
C ASP A 65 11.58 5.54 5.33
N PHE A 66 11.08 6.37 6.25
CA PHE A 66 10.90 5.99 7.66
C PHE A 66 9.92 4.81 7.80
N LEU A 67 8.76 4.85 7.15
CA LEU A 67 7.79 3.77 7.23
C LEU A 67 8.32 2.47 6.62
N LYS A 68 9.12 2.55 5.54
CA LYS A 68 9.79 1.38 4.95
C LYS A 68 10.81 0.76 5.89
N SER A 69 11.61 1.58 6.60
CA SER A 69 12.60 1.07 7.54
C SER A 69 11.93 0.42 8.75
N GLU A 70 10.87 1.02 9.29
CA GLU A 70 10.10 0.46 10.40
C GLU A 70 9.43 -0.88 10.01
N LEU A 71 8.88 -0.96 8.80
CA LEU A 71 8.33 -2.22 8.25
C LEU A 71 9.41 -3.30 8.14
N ALA A 72 10.60 -2.94 7.65
CA ALA A 72 11.72 -3.87 7.52
C ALA A 72 12.18 -4.40 8.88
N GLU A 73 12.23 -3.54 9.90
CA GLU A 73 12.56 -3.95 11.27
C GLU A 73 11.51 -4.87 11.87
N LYS A 74 10.22 -4.53 11.76
CA LYS A 74 9.12 -5.39 12.21
C LYS A 74 9.14 -6.75 11.53
N ASN A 75 9.45 -6.80 10.23
CA ASN A 75 9.59 -8.06 9.50
C ASN A 75 10.76 -8.92 10.01
N ARG A 76 11.90 -8.30 10.38
CA ARG A 76 13.00 -9.03 11.04
C ARG A 76 12.55 -9.60 12.39
N HIS A 77 11.85 -8.79 13.18
CA HIS A 77 11.36 -9.25 14.47
C HIS A 77 10.37 -10.42 14.34
N ILE A 78 9.47 -10.37 13.35
CA ILE A 78 8.57 -11.48 13.03
C ILE A 78 9.35 -12.74 12.63
N ALA A 79 10.40 -12.60 11.80
CA ALA A 79 11.24 -13.73 11.40
C ALA A 79 11.97 -14.36 12.61
N GLU A 80 12.49 -13.53 13.52
CA GLU A 80 13.13 -13.99 14.76
C GLU A 80 12.15 -14.72 15.68
N LEU A 81 10.95 -14.15 15.91
CA LEU A 81 9.90 -14.78 16.71
C LEU A 81 9.44 -16.10 16.09
N THR A 82 9.32 -16.16 14.76
CA THR A 82 8.96 -17.38 14.03
C THR A 82 10.01 -18.47 14.21
N LYS A 83 11.29 -18.10 14.15
CA LYS A 83 12.40 -19.02 14.40
C LYS A 83 12.41 -19.52 15.85
N ALA A 84 12.19 -18.63 16.82
CA ALA A 84 12.12 -19.00 18.23
C ALA A 84 10.96 -19.98 18.50
N LEU A 85 9.78 -19.73 17.92
CA LEU A 85 8.62 -20.62 18.02
C LEU A 85 8.91 -22.01 17.40
N GLN A 86 9.56 -22.06 16.23
CA GLN A 86 9.96 -23.34 15.61
C GLN A 86 10.94 -24.12 16.49
N GLN A 87 11.90 -23.44 17.12
CA GLN A 87 12.84 -24.07 18.04
C GLN A 87 12.12 -24.63 19.27
N GLN A 88 11.18 -23.88 19.85
CA GLN A 88 10.37 -24.34 20.98
C GLN A 88 9.53 -25.58 20.62
N GLN A 89 8.86 -25.58 19.46
CA GLN A 89 8.11 -26.74 18.98
C GLN A 89 9.00 -27.97 18.81
N THR A 90 10.21 -27.79 18.26
CA THR A 90 11.18 -28.87 18.08
C THR A 90 11.61 -29.46 19.42
N LEU A 91 11.93 -28.61 20.41
CA LEU A 91 12.32 -29.05 21.75
C LEU A 91 11.20 -29.83 22.43
N LEU A 92 9.95 -29.37 22.31
CA LEU A 92 8.78 -30.07 22.85
C LEU A 92 8.61 -31.46 22.23
N LEU A 93 8.80 -31.61 20.92
CA LEU A 93 8.74 -32.92 20.25
C LEU A 93 9.83 -33.86 20.77
N VAL A 94 11.07 -33.38 20.91
CA VAL A 94 12.18 -34.16 21.47
C VAL A 94 11.91 -34.58 22.92
N GLU A 95 11.31 -33.70 23.74
CA GLU A 95 10.91 -34.05 25.10
C GLU A 95 9.79 -35.09 25.16
N GLN A 96 8.80 -34.99 24.26
CA GLN A 96 7.73 -35.97 24.15
C GLN A 96 8.29 -37.35 23.76
N GLU A 97 9.21 -37.43 22.81
CA GLU A 97 9.86 -38.68 22.40
C GLU A 97 10.66 -39.33 23.53
N LYS A 98 11.39 -38.54 24.34
CA LYS A 98 12.14 -39.04 25.49
C LYS A 98 11.26 -39.59 26.60
N LYS A 99 10.02 -39.11 26.71
CA LYS A 99 9.04 -39.57 27.72
C LYS A 99 8.33 -40.87 27.35
N ILE A 100 8.44 -41.35 26.10
CA ILE A 100 7.86 -42.64 25.70
C ILE A 100 8.74 -43.77 26.25
N PRO A 101 8.24 -44.59 27.20
CA PRO A 101 9.00 -45.72 27.72
C PRO A 101 9.35 -46.70 26.60
N PHE A 102 10.58 -47.21 26.61
CA PHE A 102 11.08 -48.18 25.63
C PHE A 102 10.13 -49.37 25.41
N PHE A 103 9.49 -49.86 26.48
CA PHE A 103 8.52 -50.96 26.43
C PHE A 103 7.25 -50.61 25.64
N THR A 104 6.81 -49.35 25.68
CA THR A 104 5.64 -48.88 24.92
C THR A 104 5.92 -48.84 23.42
N ARG A 105 7.17 -48.53 23.04
CA ARG A 105 7.66 -48.58 21.64
C ARG A 105 7.77 -50.01 21.10
N LEU A 106 8.13 -50.97 21.96
CA LEU A 106 8.17 -52.40 21.61
C LEU A 106 6.76 -52.99 21.44
N LEU A 107 5.82 -52.61 22.31
CA LEU A 107 4.44 -53.10 22.27
C LEU A 107 3.66 -52.66 21.03
N THR A 108 3.95 -51.47 20.48
CA THR A 108 3.34 -51.00 19.22
C THR A 108 3.94 -51.68 17.99
N LEU A 109 5.22 -52.06 18.02
CA LEU A 109 5.88 -52.80 16.94
C LEU A 109 5.35 -54.25 16.81
N VAL A 110 5.04 -54.89 17.93
CA VAL A 110 4.54 -56.29 17.98
C VAL A 110 3.06 -56.40 17.61
N LYS A 111 2.27 -55.34 17.74
CA LYS A 111 0.84 -55.33 17.35
C LYS A 111 0.58 -54.95 15.88
N GLY A 112 1.63 -54.68 15.11
CA GLY A 112 1.57 -54.29 13.69
C GLY A 112 1.85 -55.41 12.69
N THR A 113 2.01 -56.65 13.14
CA THR A 113 2.14 -57.88 12.33
C THR A 113 1.00 -58.84 12.68
#